data_AF-A0A4P8L632-F1
#
_entry.id   AF-A0A4P8L632-F1
#
_cell.length_a   1.000
_cell.length_b   1.000
_cell.length_c   1.000
_cell.angle_alpha   90.00
_cell.angle_beta   90.00
_cell.angle_gamma   90.00
#
_symmetry.space_group_name_H-M   'P 1'
#
loop_
_entity.id
_entity.type
_entity.pdbx_description
1 polymer ?
#
loop_
_entity_poly.entity_id
_entity_poly.type
_entity_poly.pdbx_seq_one_letter_code
_entity_poly.pdbx_strand_id
1 'polypeptide(L)'
;MSRWMQIDIRLLPVYGPGGLRKVFPKIAAFLKERGYQRSLEQEPSLYHLVEVLERVRKDPNVPSPEKGDLEAAGFDRLVAVRDEARLHLLARRLNELDRSLYVLEDLFQDLERDLN
;
A
#
# COMPACT_ATOMS: atom_id res chain seq x y z
N MET A 1 -14.75 -17.93 -21.27
CA MET A 1 -14.64 -16.47 -21.47
C MET A 1 -15.51 -16.07 -22.66
N SER A 2 -16.26 -14.97 -22.56
CA SER A 2 -17.10 -14.48 -23.67
C SER A 2 -16.22 -14.00 -24.83
N ARG A 3 -16.65 -14.25 -26.07
CA ARG A 3 -15.94 -13.85 -27.29
C ARG A 3 -15.90 -12.32 -27.51
N TRP A 4 -16.75 -11.58 -26.79
CA TRP A 4 -16.98 -10.15 -27.02
C TRP A 4 -17.01 -9.29 -25.76
N MET A 5 -16.83 -9.88 -24.57
CA MET A 5 -16.95 -9.15 -23.30
C MET A 5 -15.76 -9.42 -22.39
N GLN A 6 -15.26 -8.35 -21.78
CA GLN A 6 -14.19 -8.35 -20.79
C GLN A 6 -14.66 -7.63 -19.53
N ILE A 7 -14.25 -8.14 -18.37
CA ILE A 7 -14.43 -7.48 -17.08
C ILE A 7 -13.08 -6.89 -16.68
N ASP A 8 -13.07 -5.60 -16.38
CA ASP A 8 -11.94 -4.89 -15.79
C ASP A 8 -12.25 -4.56 -14.33
N ILE A 9 -11.32 -4.83 -13.43
CA ILE A 9 -11.45 -4.55 -11.99
C ILE A 9 -10.35 -3.55 -11.63
N ARG A 10 -10.76 -2.39 -11.12
CA ARG A 10 -9.84 -1.30 -10.77
C ARG A 10 -9.92 -0.98 -9.29
N LEU A 11 -8.76 -0.84 -8.65
CA LEU A 11 -8.64 -0.35 -7.27
C LEU A 11 -8.29 1.13 -7.31
N LEU A 12 -9.19 1.97 -6.81
CA LEU A 12 -9.03 3.42 -6.83
C LEU A 12 -8.69 3.93 -5.42
N PRO A 13 -7.78 4.91 -5.30
CA PRO A 13 -7.52 5.58 -4.03
C PRO A 13 -8.73 6.42 -3.59
N VAL A 14 -9.08 6.37 -2.31
CA VAL A 14 -10.14 7.20 -1.71
C VAL A 14 -9.62 7.82 -0.42
N TYR A 15 -8.84 8.89 -0.54
CA TYR A 15 -8.25 9.60 0.61
C TYR A 15 -9.05 10.83 1.07
N GLY A 16 -10.16 11.14 0.38
CA GLY A 16 -10.95 12.33 0.65
C GLY A 16 -10.23 13.64 0.30
N PRO A 17 -10.73 14.80 0.78
CA PRO A 17 -10.27 16.14 0.35
C PRO A 17 -8.83 16.49 0.78
N GLY A 18 -8.20 15.65 1.61
CA GLY A 18 -6.84 15.83 2.08
C GLY A 18 -5.76 15.11 1.28
N GLY A 19 -6.15 14.14 0.44
CA GLY A 19 -5.20 13.29 -0.26
C GLY A 19 -4.37 12.40 0.66
N LEU A 20 -3.47 11.61 0.06
CA LEU A 20 -2.64 10.64 0.77
C LEU A 20 -1.82 11.31 1.89
N ARG A 21 -1.29 12.50 1.61
CA ARG A 21 -0.38 13.23 2.51
C ARG A 21 -1.04 13.73 3.78
N LYS A 22 -2.36 13.95 3.77
CA LYS A 22 -3.10 14.38 4.96
C LYS A 22 -3.60 13.21 5.77
N VAL A 23 -3.99 12.12 5.10
CA VAL A 23 -4.47 10.90 5.77
C VAL A 23 -3.32 10.16 6.44
N PHE A 24 -2.16 10.08 5.77
CA PHE A 24 -0.98 9.36 6.25
C PHE A 24 0.27 10.26 6.22
N PRO A 25 0.34 11.29 7.10
CA PRO A 25 1.42 12.28 7.08
C PRO A 25 2.81 11.71 7.36
N LYS A 26 2.96 10.73 8.27
CA LYS A 26 4.26 10.11 8.59
C LYS A 26 4.73 9.20 7.48
N ILE A 27 3.86 8.38 6.89
CA ILE A 27 4.20 7.60 5.69
C ILE A 27 4.60 8.53 4.54
N ALA A 28 3.88 9.65 4.37
CA ALA A 28 4.23 10.64 3.35
C ALA A 28 5.59 11.30 3.60
N ALA A 29 5.90 11.66 4.86
CA ALA A 29 7.21 12.17 5.24
C ALA A 29 8.32 11.14 4.97
N PHE A 30 8.11 9.90 5.42
CA PHE A 30 9.02 8.78 5.22
C PHE A 30 9.38 8.57 3.75
N LEU A 31 8.37 8.55 2.86
CA LEU A 31 8.57 8.39 1.42
C LEU A 31 9.26 9.61 0.80
N LYS A 32 8.91 10.82 1.24
CA LYS A 32 9.50 12.06 0.72
C LYS A 32 11.00 12.14 1.03
N GLU A 33 11.38 11.86 2.28
CA GLU A 33 12.78 11.87 2.73
C GLU A 33 13.67 10.92 1.93
N ARG A 34 13.08 9.83 1.42
CA ARG A 34 13.76 8.78 0.66
C ARG A 34 13.66 8.97 -0.86
N GLY A 35 13.20 10.14 -1.32
CA GLY A 35 13.15 10.49 -2.75
C GLY A 35 11.94 9.95 -3.53
N TYR A 36 10.94 9.36 -2.85
CA TYR A 36 9.74 8.78 -3.48
C TYR A 36 8.62 9.82 -3.68
N GLN A 37 8.97 11.10 -3.85
CA GLN A 37 8.05 12.21 -4.06
C GLN A 37 7.08 11.97 -5.22
N ARG A 38 7.57 11.39 -6.33
CA ARG A 38 6.75 11.08 -7.51
C ARG A 38 5.65 10.06 -7.20
N SER A 39 5.93 9.08 -6.33
CA SER A 39 4.92 8.13 -5.88
C SER A 39 3.84 8.82 -5.05
N LEU A 40 4.20 9.81 -4.23
CA LEU A 40 3.22 10.59 -3.46
C LEU A 40 2.32 11.46 -4.33
N GLU A 41 2.84 11.99 -5.44
CA GLU A 41 2.07 12.79 -6.41
C GLU A 41 1.08 11.96 -7.23
N GLN A 42 1.36 10.67 -7.41
CA GLN A 42 0.45 9.75 -8.09
C GLN A 42 -0.73 9.32 -7.22
N GLU A 43 -0.67 9.59 -5.91
CA GLU A 43 -1.66 9.16 -4.91
C GLU A 43 -2.12 7.70 -5.11
N PRO A 44 -1.19 6.72 -5.10
CA PRO A 44 -1.51 5.31 -5.33
C PRO A 44 -2.53 4.83 -4.29
N SER A 45 -3.38 3.87 -4.64
CA SER A 45 -4.22 3.19 -3.63
C SER A 45 -3.35 2.47 -2.61
N LEU A 46 -3.89 2.19 -1.41
CA LEU A 46 -3.16 1.48 -0.36
C LEU A 46 -2.56 0.15 -0.85
N TYR A 47 -3.31 -0.57 -1.68
CA TYR A 47 -2.83 -1.79 -2.35
C TYR A 47 -1.51 -1.56 -3.12
N HIS A 48 -1.44 -0.50 -3.93
CA HIS A 48 -0.24 -0.18 -4.71
C HIS A 48 0.84 0.49 -3.85
N LEU A 49 0.46 1.19 -2.78
CA LEU A 49 1.39 1.81 -1.85
C LEU A 49 2.26 0.76 -1.13
N VAL A 50 1.73 -0.44 -0.87
CA VAL A 50 2.54 -1.57 -0.37
C VAL A 50 3.70 -1.88 -1.32
N GLU A 51 3.48 -1.86 -2.63
CA GLU A 51 4.57 -2.09 -3.59
C GLU A 51 5.63 -0.99 -3.56
N VAL A 52 5.21 0.26 -3.36
CA VAL A 52 6.13 1.39 -3.23
C VAL A 52 7.00 1.22 -1.99
N LEU A 53 6.40 0.89 -0.85
CA LEU A 53 7.12 0.61 0.39
C LEU A 53 8.04 -0.60 0.25
N GLU A 54 7.62 -1.64 -0.47
CA GLU A 54 8.46 -2.81 -0.72
C GLU A 54 9.69 -2.46 -1.57
N ARG A 55 9.55 -1.56 -2.54
CA ARG A 55 10.69 -1.03 -3.33
C ARG A 55 11.64 -0.24 -2.45
N VAL A 56 11.14 0.62 -1.56
CA VAL A 56 11.96 1.36 -0.58
C VAL A 56 12.77 0.40 0.29
N ARG A 57 12.13 -0.66 0.80
CA ARG A 57 12.81 -1.69 1.59
C ARG A 57 13.94 -2.39 0.81
N LYS A 58 13.73 -2.65 -0.48
CA LYS A 58 14.72 -3.31 -1.35
C LYS A 58 15.75 -2.36 -1.95
N ASP A 59 15.58 -1.04 -1.80
CA ASP A 59 16.45 -0.03 -2.38
C ASP A 59 17.83 -0.05 -1.70
N PRO A 60 18.93 -0.33 -2.43
CA PRO A 60 20.27 -0.34 -1.85
C PRO A 60 20.72 1.03 -1.35
N ASN A 61 20.09 2.13 -1.79
CA ASN A 61 20.43 3.49 -1.37
C ASN A 61 19.75 3.92 -0.08
N VAL A 62 18.78 3.15 0.42
CA VAL A 62 18.12 3.41 1.71
C VAL A 62 18.93 2.73 2.82
N PRO A 63 19.41 3.46 3.85
CA PRO A 63 20.18 2.89 4.95
C PRO A 63 19.43 1.78 5.69
N SER A 64 20.16 0.75 6.13
CA SER A 64 19.58 -0.39 6.86
C SER A 64 18.81 -0.03 8.14
N PRO A 65 19.21 0.96 8.97
CA PRO A 65 18.45 1.37 10.14
C PRO A 65 17.03 1.84 9.79
N GLU A 66 16.89 2.58 8.70
CA GLU A 66 15.61 3.12 8.23
C GLU A 66 14.69 2.06 7.61
N LYS A 67 15.28 0.96 7.09
CA LYS A 67 14.50 -0.23 6.70
C LYS A 67 13.96 -0.95 7.93
N GLY A 68 14.71 -0.90 9.03
CA GLY A 68 14.32 -1.46 10.32
C GLY A 68 13.05 -0.84 10.87
N ASP A 69 12.77 0.44 10.60
CA ASP A 69 11.53 1.10 11.06
C ASP A 69 10.28 0.47 10.42
N LEU A 70 10.34 0.14 9.12
CA LEU A 70 9.25 -0.56 8.44
C LEU A 70 9.09 -2.01 8.93
N GLU A 71 10.20 -2.72 9.17
CA GLU A 71 10.17 -4.08 9.69
C GLU A 71 9.61 -4.13 11.10
N ALA A 72 10.03 -3.21 11.97
CA ALA A 72 9.53 -3.07 13.33
C ALA A 72 8.03 -2.75 13.37
N ALA A 73 7.54 -1.95 12.42
CA ALA A 73 6.12 -1.61 12.28
C ALA A 73 5.28 -2.70 11.58
N GLY A 74 5.83 -3.90 11.37
CA GLY A 74 5.05 -5.05 10.89
C GLY A 74 4.78 -5.06 9.38
N PHE A 75 5.66 -4.47 8.57
CA PHE A 75 5.49 -4.41 7.11
C PHE A 75 5.27 -5.76 6.42
N ASP A 76 5.83 -6.85 6.95
CA ASP A 76 5.61 -8.20 6.38
C ASP A 76 4.13 -8.60 6.39
N ARG A 77 3.36 -8.13 7.37
CA ARG A 77 1.91 -8.37 7.43
C ARG A 77 1.16 -7.61 6.33
N LEU A 78 1.57 -6.37 6.02
CA LEU A 78 1.02 -5.60 4.89
C LEU A 78 1.26 -6.33 3.56
N VAL A 79 2.48 -6.85 3.36
CA VAL A 79 2.83 -7.63 2.17
C VAL A 79 1.96 -8.87 2.05
N ALA A 80 1.80 -9.64 3.13
CA ALA A 80 0.99 -10.85 3.14
C ALA A 80 -0.48 -10.57 2.80
N VAL A 81 -1.09 -9.54 3.38
CA VAL A 81 -2.49 -9.16 3.10
C VAL A 81 -2.65 -8.66 1.66
N ARG A 82 -1.69 -7.91 1.13
CA ARG A 82 -1.69 -7.49 -0.29
C ARG A 82 -1.59 -8.67 -1.24
N ASP A 83 -0.77 -9.67 -0.91
CA ASP A 83 -0.65 -10.89 -1.71
C ASP A 83 -1.93 -11.74 -1.66
N GLU A 84 -2.58 -11.82 -0.51
CA GLU A 84 -3.90 -12.45 -0.38
C GLU A 84 -4.96 -11.72 -1.21
N ALA A 85 -5.03 -10.39 -1.10
CA ALA A 85 -5.91 -9.55 -1.91
C ALA A 85 -5.65 -9.76 -3.42
N ARG A 86 -4.38 -9.93 -3.83
CA ARG A 86 -4.03 -10.26 -5.22
C ARG A 86 -4.64 -11.59 -5.65
N LEU A 87 -4.57 -12.62 -4.81
CA LEU A 87 -5.16 -13.93 -5.11
C LEU A 87 -6.68 -13.82 -5.25
N HIS A 88 -7.35 -13.09 -4.36
CA HIS A 88 -8.80 -12.86 -4.44
C HIS A 88 -9.18 -12.08 -5.70
N LEU A 89 -8.41 -11.05 -6.07
CA LEU A 89 -8.60 -10.29 -7.30
C LEU A 89 -8.49 -11.16 -8.54
N LEU A 90 -7.42 -11.98 -8.64
CA LEU A 90 -7.19 -12.90 -9.76
C LEU A 90 -8.28 -13.99 -9.84
N ALA A 91 -8.73 -14.48 -8.68
CA ALA A 91 -9.82 -15.45 -8.58
C ALA A 91 -11.22 -14.83 -8.71
N ARG A 92 -11.33 -13.50 -8.86
CA ARG A 92 -12.59 -12.74 -8.91
C ARG A 92 -13.50 -12.95 -7.69
N ARG A 93 -12.90 -13.19 -6.53
CA ARG A 93 -13.55 -13.31 -5.24
C ARG A 93 -13.73 -11.94 -4.62
N LEU A 94 -14.72 -11.19 -5.10
CA LEU A 94 -14.87 -9.76 -4.78
C LEU A 94 -15.18 -9.50 -3.31
N ASN A 95 -15.93 -10.39 -2.66
CA ASN A 95 -16.28 -10.24 -1.23
C ASN A 95 -15.05 -10.45 -0.33
N GLU A 96 -14.21 -11.42 -0.67
CA GLU A 96 -12.97 -11.71 0.03
C GLU A 96 -11.93 -10.64 -0.25
N LEU A 97 -11.84 -10.15 -1.49
CA LEU A 97 -11.03 -9.01 -1.85
C LEU A 97 -11.38 -7.78 -1.00
N ASP A 98 -12.68 -7.44 -0.91
CA ASP A 98 -13.16 -6.30 -0.13
C ASP A 98 -12.73 -6.40 1.35
N ARG A 99 -12.89 -7.59 1.96
CA ARG A 99 -12.41 -7.85 3.32
C ARG A 99 -10.91 -7.69 3.46
N SER A 100 -10.11 -8.20 2.53
CA SER A 100 -8.65 -8.03 2.56
C SER A 100 -8.25 -6.56 2.42
N LEU A 101 -8.98 -5.76 1.62
CA LEU A 101 -8.72 -4.33 1.49
C LEU A 101 -9.04 -3.55 2.77
N TYR A 102 -10.11 -3.91 3.50
CA TYR A 102 -10.39 -3.34 4.82
C TYR A 102 -9.29 -3.66 5.83
N VAL A 103 -8.83 -4.92 5.89
CA VAL A 103 -7.70 -5.29 6.75
C VAL A 103 -6.44 -4.51 6.36
N LEU A 104 -6.22 -4.29 5.07
CA LEU A 104 -5.09 -3.50 4.60
C LEU A 104 -5.17 -2.06 5.09
N GLU A 105 -6.36 -1.45 5.08
CA GLU A 105 -6.59 -0.10 5.63
C GLU A 105 -6.23 -0.03 7.11
N ASP A 106 -6.70 -0.97 7.93
CA ASP A 106 -6.39 -1.03 9.36
C ASP A 106 -4.87 -1.12 9.59
N LEU A 107 -4.18 -1.97 8.83
CA LEU A 107 -2.72 -2.12 8.92
C LEU A 107 -1.97 -0.85 8.52
N PHE A 108 -2.48 -0.08 7.57
CA PHE A 108 -1.89 1.22 7.22
C PHE A 108 -2.09 2.26 8.33
N GLN A 109 -3.22 2.23 9.04
CA GLN A 109 -3.44 3.08 10.21
C GLN A 109 -2.49 2.70 11.36
N ASP A 110 -2.27 1.40 11.58
CA ASP A 110 -1.29 0.91 12.56
C ASP A 110 0.12 1.33 12.17
N LEU A 111 0.53 1.13 10.92
CA LEU A 111 1.84 1.55 10.40
C LEU A 111 2.06 3.06 10.58
N GLU A 112 1.06 3.88 10.27
CA GLU A 112 1.12 5.33 10.47
C GLU A 112 1.28 5.71 11.95
N ARG A 113 0.64 4.97 12.86
CA ARG A 113 0.82 5.20 14.30
C ARG A 113 2.24 4.86 14.75
N ASP A 114 2.77 3.74 14.27
CA ASP A 114 4.01 3.13 14.77
C ASP A 114 5.27 3.69 14.10
N LEU A 115 5.16 4.32 12.93
CA LEU A 115 6.24 5.13 12.35
C LEU A 115 6.54 6.32 13.26
N ASN A 116 7.82 6.49 13.64
CA ASN A 116 8.29 7.60 14.46
C ASN A 116 8.65 8.83 13.64
#